data_AF-A0A838D412-F1
#
_entry.id   AF-A0A838D412-F1
#
_cell.length_a   1.000
_cell.length_b   1.000
_cell.length_c   1.000
_cell.angle_alpha   90.00
_cell.angle_beta   90.00
_cell.angle_gamma   90.00
#
_symmetry.space_group_name_H-M   'P 1'
#
loop_
_entity.id
_entity.type
_entity.pdbx_description
1 polymer ?
#
loop_
_entity_poly.entity_id
_entity_poly.type
_entity_poly.pdbx_seq_one_letter_code
_entity_poly.pdbx_strand_id
1 'polypeptide(L)'
;MRGARERQAQLVKPPGALGRLEALAIWLAGVTGAARPSVRARVIVAAADHGVAAERVSAFPQAVTRQMLAVFLAGRGAVSALARETGADLILVDAGVAGEEPDGEEEPDAREHGPLEGANAATTVPAAASPQSPAASSPQSRTA
;
A
#
# COMPACT_ATOMS: atom_id res chain seq x y z
N MET A 1 -10.10 -21.07 16.08
CA MET A 1 -9.53 -21.96 15.04
C MET A 1 -10.11 -23.38 15.00
N ARG A 2 -10.44 -24.03 16.14
CA ARG A 2 -10.99 -25.41 16.16
C ARG A 2 -12.20 -25.62 15.23
N GLY A 3 -13.24 -24.80 15.38
CA GLY A 3 -14.45 -24.92 14.54
C GLY A 3 -14.22 -24.72 13.04
N ALA A 4 -13.20 -23.94 12.64
CA ALA A 4 -12.83 -23.79 11.23
C ALA A 4 -12.19 -25.06 10.66
N ARG A 5 -11.37 -25.77 11.45
CA ARG A 5 -10.77 -27.06 11.07
C ARG A 5 -11.85 -28.14 10.93
N GLU A 6 -12.77 -28.20 11.89
CA GLU A 6 -13.90 -29.15 11.87
C GLU A 6 -14.79 -28.92 10.65
N ARG A 7 -15.13 -27.65 10.34
CA ARG A 7 -15.84 -27.31 9.10
C ARG A 7 -15.08 -27.77 7.86
N GLN A 8 -13.77 -27.51 7.79
CA GLN A 8 -12.97 -27.86 6.62
C GLN A 8 -12.93 -29.37 6.35
N ALA A 9 -13.04 -30.18 7.40
CA ALA A 9 -13.15 -31.64 7.32
C ALA A 9 -14.54 -32.14 6.89
N GLN A 10 -15.59 -31.32 7.01
CA GLN A 10 -16.97 -31.65 6.62
C GLN A 10 -17.35 -31.17 5.21
N LEU A 11 -16.50 -30.38 4.55
CA LEU A 11 -16.76 -29.92 3.18
C LEU A 11 -16.68 -31.08 2.19
N VAL A 12 -17.51 -31.04 1.14
CA VAL A 12 -17.50 -32.03 0.05
C VAL A 12 -16.25 -31.83 -0.81
N LYS A 13 -15.15 -32.44 -0.36
CA LYS A 13 -13.85 -32.51 -1.03
C LYS A 13 -13.02 -33.62 -0.38
N PRO A 14 -12.10 -34.28 -1.11
CA PRO A 14 -11.11 -35.13 -0.46
C PRO A 14 -10.28 -34.33 0.56
N PRO A 15 -9.87 -34.92 1.69
CA PRO A 15 -8.98 -34.27 2.64
C PRO A 15 -7.72 -33.73 1.95
N GLY A 16 -7.39 -32.45 2.15
CA GLY A 16 -6.20 -31.82 1.58
C GLY A 16 -6.30 -31.42 0.10
N ALA A 17 -7.43 -31.66 -0.57
CA ALA A 17 -7.59 -31.38 -2.01
C ALA A 17 -7.36 -29.90 -2.41
N LEU A 18 -7.50 -28.95 -1.48
CA LEU A 18 -7.26 -27.52 -1.76
C LEU A 18 -5.89 -27.03 -1.25
N GLY A 19 -5.05 -27.93 -0.72
CA GLY A 19 -3.69 -27.64 -0.27
C GLY A 19 -3.61 -26.40 0.63
N ARG A 20 -2.81 -25.40 0.21
CA ARG A 20 -2.57 -24.16 0.97
C ARG A 20 -3.85 -23.34 1.23
N LEU A 21 -4.86 -23.45 0.39
CA LEU A 21 -6.12 -22.72 0.58
C LEU A 21 -6.90 -23.20 1.82
N GLU A 22 -6.74 -24.46 2.23
CA GLU A 22 -7.35 -24.96 3.47
C GLU A 22 -6.74 -24.29 4.70
N ALA A 23 -5.41 -24.23 4.74
CA ALA A 23 -4.67 -23.59 5.82
C ALA A 23 -4.97 -22.07 5.87
N LEU A 24 -5.05 -21.41 4.70
CA LEU A 24 -5.40 -20.00 4.61
C LEU A 24 -6.81 -19.71 5.13
N ALA A 25 -7.80 -20.52 4.78
CA ALA A 25 -9.17 -20.37 5.28
C ALA A 25 -9.26 -20.52 6.81
N ILE A 26 -8.54 -21.50 7.37
CA ILE A 26 -8.47 -21.70 8.83
C ILE A 26 -7.77 -20.52 9.53
N TRP A 27 -6.68 -20.02 8.94
CA TRP A 27 -5.96 -18.85 9.46
C TRP A 27 -6.83 -17.59 9.44
N LEU A 28 -7.51 -17.30 8.31
CA LEU A 28 -8.45 -16.19 8.19
C LEU A 28 -9.59 -16.29 9.22
N ALA A 29 -10.13 -17.48 9.43
CA ALA A 29 -11.14 -17.71 10.47
C ALA A 29 -10.59 -17.50 11.89
N GLY A 30 -9.29 -17.75 12.10
CA GLY A 30 -8.59 -17.44 13.33
C GLY A 30 -8.43 -15.94 13.57
N VAL A 31 -8.01 -15.20 12.55
CA VAL A 31 -7.78 -13.75 12.62
C VAL A 31 -9.10 -12.98 12.79
N THR A 32 -10.13 -13.36 12.03
CA THR A 32 -11.43 -12.67 12.06
C THR A 32 -12.35 -13.14 13.18
N GLY A 33 -12.04 -14.25 13.84
CA GLY A 33 -12.93 -14.90 14.81
C GLY A 33 -14.19 -15.55 14.20
N ALA A 34 -14.33 -15.56 12.88
CA ALA A 34 -15.51 -16.07 12.18
C ALA A 34 -15.22 -17.37 11.42
N ALA A 35 -16.05 -18.40 11.58
CA ALA A 35 -15.88 -19.68 10.88
C ALA A 35 -16.07 -19.58 9.35
N ARG A 36 -16.73 -18.51 8.88
CA ARG A 36 -16.89 -18.16 7.46
C ARG A 36 -16.48 -16.69 7.31
N PRO A 37 -15.18 -16.39 7.24
CA PRO A 37 -14.71 -15.01 7.18
C PRO A 37 -15.18 -14.33 5.89
N SER A 38 -15.62 -13.07 6.00
CA SER A 38 -15.73 -12.15 4.88
C SER A 38 -14.66 -11.08 5.05
N VAL A 39 -13.88 -10.82 4.01
CA VAL A 39 -12.77 -9.86 4.04
C VAL A 39 -12.84 -8.92 2.84
N ARG A 40 -12.45 -7.67 3.06
CA ARG A 40 -12.20 -6.68 2.01
C ARG A 40 -10.72 -6.33 2.03
N ALA A 41 -10.08 -6.39 0.87
CA ALA A 41 -8.67 -6.06 0.74
C ALA A 41 -8.47 -4.54 0.62
N ARG A 42 -7.33 -4.07 1.13
CA ARG A 42 -6.84 -2.71 0.91
C ARG A 42 -5.34 -2.75 0.63
N VAL A 43 -4.89 -1.87 -0.23
CA VAL A 43 -3.48 -1.64 -0.55
C VAL A 43 -3.11 -0.27 -0.05
N ILE A 44 -2.07 -0.19 0.80
CA ILE A 44 -1.56 1.08 1.31
C ILE A 44 -0.14 1.25 0.78
N VAL A 45 0.07 2.27 -0.04
CA VAL A 45 1.39 2.65 -0.56
C VAL A 45 1.87 3.85 0.22
N ALA A 46 2.80 3.63 1.15
CA ALA A 46 3.51 4.70 1.82
C ALA A 46 4.77 5.05 1.01
N ALA A 47 4.88 6.30 0.58
CA ALA A 47 6.03 6.80 -0.17
C ALA A 47 6.79 7.84 0.65
N ALA A 48 8.11 7.77 0.61
CA ALA A 48 9.01 8.75 1.19
C ALA A 48 10.32 8.74 0.39
N ASP A 49 11.00 9.88 0.39
CA ASP A 49 12.33 9.97 -0.20
C ASP A 49 13.42 9.74 0.84
N HIS A 50 14.57 9.26 0.36
CA HIS A 50 15.73 8.97 1.20
C HIS A 50 16.87 9.95 0.90
N GLY A 51 17.48 10.53 1.94
CA GLY A 51 18.59 11.49 1.78
C GLY A 51 19.81 10.92 1.04
N VAL A 52 20.03 9.60 1.13
CA VAL A 52 21.10 8.88 0.40
C VAL A 52 20.96 8.97 -1.12
N ALA A 53 19.78 9.37 -1.64
CA ALA A 53 19.60 9.61 -3.07
C ALA A 53 20.58 10.65 -3.64
N ALA A 54 21.06 11.59 -2.81
CA ALA A 54 22.09 12.57 -3.19
C ALA A 54 23.43 11.92 -3.60
N GLU A 55 23.71 10.72 -3.11
CA GLU A 55 24.91 9.94 -3.45
C GLU A 55 24.74 9.15 -4.77
N ARG A 56 23.61 9.32 -5.47
CA ARG A 56 23.30 8.66 -6.75
C ARG A 56 23.36 7.12 -6.70
N VAL A 57 22.90 6.56 -5.59
CA VAL A 57 22.79 5.10 -5.38
C VAL A 57 21.66 4.43 -6.18
N SER A 58 20.83 5.22 -6.88
CA SER A 58 19.70 4.76 -7.68
C SER A 58 19.88 5.14 -9.15
N ALA A 59 19.34 4.30 -10.05
CA ALA A 59 19.25 4.61 -11.48
C ALA A 59 18.22 5.71 -11.80
N PHE A 60 17.37 6.07 -10.83
CA PHE A 60 16.30 7.06 -10.99
C PHE A 60 16.56 8.29 -10.12
N PRO A 61 16.27 9.50 -10.62
CA PRO A 61 16.28 10.72 -9.80
C PRO A 61 15.29 10.63 -8.64
N GLN A 62 15.57 11.36 -7.55
CA GLN A 62 14.71 11.43 -6.37
C GLN A 62 13.28 11.91 -6.69
N ALA A 63 13.13 12.81 -7.67
CA ALA A 63 11.83 13.33 -8.10
C ALA A 63 10.86 12.26 -8.65
N VAL A 64 11.36 11.06 -9.01
CA VAL A 64 10.53 9.96 -9.53
C VAL A 64 9.53 9.47 -8.48
N THR A 65 9.84 9.58 -7.18
CA THR A 65 8.92 9.18 -6.10
C THR A 65 7.58 9.92 -6.21
N ARG A 66 7.62 11.26 -6.33
CA ARG A 66 6.44 12.11 -6.49
C ARG A 66 5.72 11.87 -7.82
N GLN A 67 6.46 11.72 -8.91
CA GLN A 67 5.89 11.40 -10.22
C GLN A 67 5.12 10.07 -10.19
N MET A 68 5.62 9.09 -9.43
CA MET A 68 4.98 7.78 -9.36
C MET A 68 3.70 7.79 -8.51
N LEU A 69 3.65 8.60 -7.45
CA LEU A 69 2.39 8.86 -6.76
C LEU A 69 1.34 9.47 -7.69
N ALA A 70 1.71 10.44 -8.56
CA ALA A 70 0.79 11.00 -9.54
C ALA A 70 0.29 9.95 -10.56
N VAL A 71 1.18 9.06 -11.03
CA VAL A 71 0.81 7.91 -11.87
C VAL A 71 -0.18 6.97 -11.16
N PHE A 72 0.02 6.73 -9.86
CA PHE A 72 -0.86 5.88 -9.07
C PHE A 72 -2.24 6.52 -8.82
N LEU A 73 -2.27 7.83 -8.53
CA LEU A 73 -3.49 8.63 -8.39
C LEU A 73 -4.30 8.62 -9.68
N ALA A 74 -3.63 8.73 -10.83
CA ALA A 74 -4.26 8.64 -12.14
C ALA A 74 -4.69 7.21 -12.53
N GLY A 75 -4.48 6.21 -11.66
CA GLY A 75 -4.89 4.83 -11.90
C GLY A 75 -4.03 4.06 -12.91
N ARG A 76 -2.86 4.59 -13.29
CA ARG A 76 -2.02 4.05 -14.38
C ARG A 76 -0.86 3.16 -13.91
N GLY A 77 -0.62 3.08 -12.60
CA GLY A 77 0.43 2.22 -12.04
C GLY A 77 0.03 0.74 -12.00
N ALA A 78 1.03 -0.15 -11.94
CA ALA A 78 0.81 -1.58 -11.75
C ALA A 78 0.01 -1.87 -10.47
N VAL A 79 0.28 -1.14 -9.38
CA VAL A 79 -0.46 -1.26 -8.12
C VAL A 79 -1.93 -0.84 -8.28
N SER A 80 -2.20 0.21 -9.06
CA SER A 80 -3.56 0.67 -9.38
C SER A 80 -4.32 -0.38 -10.19
N ALA A 81 -3.66 -0.99 -11.19
CA ALA A 81 -4.26 -2.07 -11.98
C ALA A 81 -4.61 -3.29 -11.12
N LEU A 82 -3.71 -3.72 -10.22
CA LEU A 82 -3.96 -4.85 -9.32
C LEU A 82 -5.04 -4.55 -8.28
N ALA A 83 -5.07 -3.33 -7.73
CA ALA A 83 -6.11 -2.92 -6.80
C ALA A 83 -7.49 -2.99 -7.46
N ARG A 84 -7.60 -2.48 -8.69
CA ARG A 84 -8.84 -2.59 -9.50
C ARG A 84 -9.24 -4.03 -9.76
N GLU A 85 -8.32 -4.87 -10.25
CA GLU A 85 -8.62 -6.27 -10.59
C GLU A 85 -9.08 -7.08 -9.37
N THR A 86 -8.56 -6.75 -8.19
CA THR A 86 -8.89 -7.45 -6.94
C THR A 86 -10.04 -6.80 -6.16
N GLY A 87 -10.58 -5.66 -6.63
CA GLY A 87 -11.57 -4.86 -5.91
C GLY A 87 -11.06 -4.30 -4.57
N ALA A 88 -9.74 -4.12 -4.45
CA ALA A 88 -9.11 -3.57 -3.26
C ALA A 88 -9.10 -2.04 -3.28
N ASP A 89 -9.31 -1.41 -2.12
CA ASP A 89 -9.12 0.03 -1.98
C ASP A 89 -7.62 0.36 -2.11
N LEU A 90 -7.24 1.34 -2.93
CA LEU A 90 -5.86 1.86 -3.00
C LEU A 90 -5.76 3.15 -2.19
N ILE A 91 -4.85 3.19 -1.22
CA ILE A 91 -4.58 4.34 -0.37
C ILE A 91 -3.12 4.74 -0.58
N LEU A 92 -2.89 6.00 -0.91
CA LEU A 92 -1.54 6.55 -1.04
C LEU A 92 -1.26 7.42 0.17
N VAL A 93 -0.09 7.24 0.77
CA VAL A 93 0.35 7.98 1.94
C VAL A 93 1.67 8.66 1.60
N ASP A 94 1.66 10.00 1.62
CA ASP A 94 2.90 10.76 1.63
C ASP A 94 3.47 10.72 3.06
N ALA A 95 4.56 9.97 3.22
CA ALA A 95 5.28 9.79 4.48
C ALA A 95 6.59 10.58 4.55
N GLY A 96 6.85 11.47 3.57
CA GLY A 96 8.09 12.25 3.48
C GLY A 96 8.66 12.29 2.07
N VAL A 97 7.81 12.48 1.06
CA VAL A 97 8.24 12.68 -0.33
C VAL A 97 8.81 14.09 -0.49
N ALA A 98 9.96 14.20 -1.13
CA ALA A 98 10.65 15.45 -1.37
C ALA A 98 9.93 16.30 -2.44
N GLY A 99 10.11 17.62 -2.35
CA GLY A 99 9.44 18.59 -3.22
C GLY A 99 8.02 18.90 -2.77
N GLU A 100 7.42 19.93 -3.38
CA GLU A 100 6.06 20.38 -3.06
C GLU A 100 5.01 19.55 -3.82
N GLU A 101 3.80 19.46 -3.24
CA GLU A 101 2.63 19.03 -3.99
C GLU A 101 2.42 19.99 -5.16
N PRO A 102 2.21 19.49 -6.39
CA PRO A 102 1.90 20.39 -7.49
C PRO A 102 0.65 21.18 -7.11
N ASP A 103 0.77 22.51 -7.12
CA ASP A 103 -0.37 23.41 -7.05
C ASP A 103 -1.40 22.92 -8.07
N GLY A 104 -2.65 22.75 -7.64
CA GLY A 104 -3.70 22.02 -8.35
C GLY A 104 -4.14 22.60 -9.71
N GLU A 105 -3.22 22.83 -10.64
CA GLU A 105 -3.51 23.03 -12.04
C GLU A 105 -3.74 21.66 -12.67
N GLU A 106 -5.01 21.42 -13.04
CA GLU A 106 -5.42 20.26 -13.80
C GLU A 106 -4.45 20.04 -14.98
N GLU A 107 -3.78 18.88 -15.04
CA GLU A 107 -3.12 18.49 -16.28
C GLU A 107 -4.17 18.51 -17.41
N PRO A 108 -3.82 19.02 -18.61
CA PRO A 108 -4.74 19.05 -19.72
C PRO A 108 -5.07 17.62 -20.13
N ASP A 109 -6.33 17.28 -19.86
CA ASP A 109 -7.12 16.20 -20.44
C ASP A 109 -6.74 14.75 -20.08
N ALA A 110 -7.02 14.37 -18.83
CA ALA A 110 -7.32 12.97 -18.47
C ALA A 110 -8.79 12.57 -18.80
N ARG A 111 -9.55 13.39 -19.55
CA ARG A 111 -10.99 13.22 -19.78
C ARG A 111 -11.33 12.53 -21.11
N GLU A 112 -10.37 12.09 -21.94
CA GLU A 112 -10.71 11.22 -23.08
C GLU A 112 -11.19 9.83 -22.65
N HIS A 113 -10.92 9.42 -21.40
CA HIS A 113 -11.53 8.24 -20.79
C HIS A 113 -12.16 8.68 -19.47
N GLY A 114 -13.43 9.09 -19.55
CA GLY A 114 -14.24 9.41 -18.37
C GLY A 114 -14.09 8.35 -17.26
N PRO A 115 -14.35 8.69 -15.99
CA PRO A 115 -14.09 7.79 -14.86
C PRO A 115 -14.70 6.42 -15.14
N LEU A 116 -13.83 5.44 -15.39
CA LEU A 116 -14.24 4.08 -15.70
C LEU A 116 -14.94 3.55 -14.45
N GLU A 117 -16.25 3.32 -14.52
CA GLU A 117 -17.08 2.90 -13.40
C GLU A 117 -16.43 1.74 -12.63
N GLY A 118 -16.24 1.92 -11.31
CA GLY A 118 -15.72 0.89 -10.40
C GLY A 118 -14.36 1.20 -9.75
N ALA A 119 -13.70 2.32 -10.06
CA ALA A 119 -12.46 2.70 -9.38
C ALA A 119 -12.75 3.28 -7.98
N ASN A 120 -12.38 2.57 -6.91
CA ASN A 120 -12.26 3.17 -5.58
C ASN A 120 -11.13 4.20 -5.67
N ALA A 121 -11.49 5.48 -5.66
CA ALA A 121 -10.56 6.59 -5.89
C ALA A 121 -9.37 6.51 -4.93
N ALA A 122 -8.16 6.53 -5.49
CA ALA A 122 -6.95 6.66 -4.70
C ALA A 122 -7.02 7.98 -3.92
N THR A 123 -7.00 7.88 -2.59
CA THR A 123 -7.01 9.05 -1.71
C THR A 123 -5.62 9.21 -1.14
N THR A 124 -5.07 10.42 -1.26
CA THR A 124 -3.87 10.82 -0.53
C THR A 124 -4.27 11.16 0.89
N VAL A 125 -3.61 10.53 1.87
CA VAL A 125 -3.73 10.93 3.27
C VAL A 125 -2.38 11.50 3.69
N PRO A 126 -2.32 12.73 4.24
CA PRO A 126 -1.07 13.25 4.79
C PRO A 126 -0.64 12.34 5.95
N ALA A 127 0.67 12.07 6.07
CA ALA A 127 1.16 11.40 7.25
C ALA A 127 0.73 12.17 8.51
N ALA A 128 0.14 11.46 9.48
CA ALA A 128 0.00 11.99 10.82
C ALA A 128 1.40 12.46 11.27
N ALA A 129 1.50 13.72 11.73
CA ALA A 129 2.77 14.32 12.14
C ALA A 129 3.51 13.36 13.07
N SER A 130 4.58 12.74 12.56
CA SER A 130 5.40 11.87 13.39
C SER A 130 6.12 12.75 14.42
N PRO A 131 6.24 12.33 15.69
CA PRO A 131 7.11 13.02 16.63
C PRO A 131 8.51 13.00 16.02
N GLN A 132 9.06 14.18 15.75
CA GLN A 132 10.40 14.32 15.18
C GLN A 132 11.38 13.49 16.01
N SER A 133 12.08 12.58 15.35
CA SER A 133 13.15 11.80 15.99
C SER A 133 14.16 12.79 16.58
N PRO A 134 14.54 12.69 17.88
CA PRO A 134 15.43 13.68 18.47
C PRO A 134 16.76 13.68 17.72
N ALA A 135 17.17 14.87 17.28
CA ALA A 135 18.39 15.09 16.52
C ALA A 135 19.58 14.36 17.16
N ALA A 136 20.30 13.59 16.35
CA ALA A 136 21.54 12.95 16.76
C ALA A 136 22.52 14.03 17.26
N SER A 137 22.81 14.02 18.56
CA SER A 137 23.78 14.93 19.18
C SER A 137 25.16 14.73 18.56
N SER A 138 25.75 15.81 18.03
CA SER A 138 27.11 15.81 17.48
C SER A 138 28.16 15.39 18.53
N PRO A 139 29.25 14.71 18.12
CA PRO A 139 30.26 14.21 19.05
C PRO A 139 31.10 15.38 19.59
N GLN A 140 31.08 15.58 20.91
CA GLN A 140 32.02 16.49 21.56
C GLN A 140 33.42 15.88 21.53
N SER A 141 34.32 16.56 20.82
CA SER A 141 35.77 16.36 20.85
C SER A 141 36.29 16.52 22.27
N ARG A 142 36.82 15.44 22.87
CA ARG A 142 37.70 15.54 24.04
C ARG A 142 39.14 15.39 23.58
N THR A 143 39.79 16.54 23.40
CA THR A 143 41.24 16.69 23.57
C THR A 143 41.51 16.91 25.06
N ALA A 144 42.29 16.01 25.65
CA ALA A 144 43.23 16.28 26.74
C ALA A 144 44.25 15.14 26.75
#